data_AF-A0A356QSN6-F1
#
_entry.id   AF-A0A356QSN6-F1
#
_cell.length_a   1.000
_cell.length_b   1.000
_cell.length_c   1.000
_cell.angle_alpha   90.00
_cell.angle_beta   90.00
_cell.angle_gamma   90.00
#
_symmetry.space_group_name_H-M   'P 1'
#
loop_
_entity.id
_entity.type
_entity.pdbx_description
1 polymer ?
#
loop_
_entity_poly.entity_id
_entity_poly.type
_entity_poly.pdbx_seq_one_letter_code
_entity_poly.pdbx_strand_id
1 'polypeptide(L)' 'MKAMLLSPPENRPRQQKLKIGSLSLDSQIVQAALSGYSDLPMRVMARRFGASYTLCEVML' A
#
# COMPACT_ATOMS: atom_id res chain seq x y z
N MET A 1 -10.74 -8.19 38.49
CA MET A 1 -11.25 -8.51 37.14
C MET A 1 -11.19 -7.27 36.23
N LYS A 2 -10.00 -6.75 35.86
CA LYS A 2 -9.89 -5.59 34.93
C LYS A 2 -8.46 -5.24 34.46
N ALA A 3 -7.64 -6.21 34.08
CA ALA A 3 -6.29 -5.93 33.55
C ALA A 3 -5.91 -6.84 32.36
N MET A 4 -6.91 -7.33 31.62
CA MET A 4 -6.75 -7.98 30.32
C MET A 4 -7.28 -7.04 29.23
N LEU A 5 -6.91 -5.76 29.31
CA LEU A 5 -7.10 -4.82 28.22
C LEU A 5 -6.03 -5.16 27.18
N LEU A 6 -6.46 -6.03 26.25
CA LEU A 6 -5.88 -6.33 24.95
C LEU A 6 -4.76 -5.34 24.59
N SER A 7 -3.51 -5.75 24.78
CA SER A 7 -2.39 -5.11 24.11
C SER A 7 -2.80 -4.96 22.64
N PRO A 8 -2.62 -3.78 22.03
CA PRO A 8 -2.67 -3.64 20.58
C PRO A 8 -2.03 -4.88 19.92
N PRO A 9 -2.66 -5.52 18.91
CA PRO A 9 -1.96 -6.55 18.17
C PRO A 9 -0.65 -5.91 17.69
N GLU A 10 0.48 -6.52 18.08
CA GLU A 10 1.83 -6.06 17.80
C GLU A 10 2.02 -5.71 16.31
N ASN A 11 1.23 -6.34 15.45
CA ASN A 11 1.20 -6.16 14.00
C ASN A 11 0.50 -4.87 13.50
N ARG A 12 0.31 -3.84 14.33
CA ARG A 12 -0.11 -2.54 13.79
C ARG A 12 1.07 -1.94 13.03
N PRO A 13 0.96 -1.69 11.71
CA PRO A 13 2.02 -1.02 11.00
C PRO A 13 2.28 0.32 11.68
N ARG A 14 3.49 0.50 12.21
CA ARG A 14 3.94 1.82 12.66
C ARG A 14 3.70 2.78 11.49
N GLN A 15 3.12 3.94 11.73
CA GLN A 15 2.81 4.98 10.73
C GLN A 15 4.09 5.64 10.18
N GLN A 16 5.08 4.84 9.80
CA GLN A 16 6.27 5.28 9.11
C GLN A 16 5.92 5.42 7.63
N LYS A 17 6.28 6.54 7.02
CA LYS A 17 6.10 6.73 5.57
C LYS A 17 6.87 5.62 4.83
N LEU A 18 6.22 5.00 3.84
CA LEU A 18 6.89 4.02 2.97
C LEU A 18 7.89 4.77 2.09
N LYS A 19 9.13 4.28 2.02
CA LYS A 19 10.20 4.88 1.19
C LYS A 19 10.70 3.89 0.16
N ILE A 20 10.86 4.35 -1.08
CA ILE A 20 11.48 3.62 -2.18
C ILE A 20 12.65 4.48 -2.68
N GLY A 21 13.85 4.19 -2.18
CA GLY A 21 15.01 5.07 -2.41
C GLY A 21 14.75 6.49 -1.88
N SER A 22 14.86 7.49 -2.75
CA SER A 22 14.57 8.90 -2.44
C SER A 22 13.08 9.25 -2.45
N LEU A 23 12.22 8.38 -2.99
CA LEU A 23 10.77 8.60 -3.03
C LEU A 23 10.15 8.26 -1.68
N SER A 24 9.42 9.22 -1.10
CA SER A 24 8.57 9.00 0.08
C SER A 24 7.11 8.95 -0.36
N LEU A 25 6.39 7.91 0.07
CA LEU A 25 5.00 7.68 -0.27
C LEU A 25 4.09 8.08 0.91
N ASP A 26 2.94 8.64 0.57
CA ASP A 26 1.96 9.14 1.56
C ASP A 26 1.11 8.03 2.18
N SER A 27 1.17 6.81 1.62
CA SER A 27 0.50 5.61 2.13
C SER A 27 1.43 4.41 2.05
N GLN A 28 1.27 3.46 2.97
CA GLN A 28 1.94 2.15 2.92
C GLN A 28 1.23 1.16 1.98
N ILE A 29 0.08 1.55 1.44
CA ILE A 29 -0.67 0.74 0.47
C ILE A 29 -0.20 1.09 -0.93
N VAL A 30 0.23 0.06 -1.67
CA VAL A 30 0.70 0.16 -3.05
C VAL A 30 0.08 -0.96 -3.89
N GLN A 31 -0.10 -0.72 -5.17
CA GLN A 31 -0.58 -1.73 -6.12
C GLN A 31 0.60 -2.33 -6.88
N ALA A 32 0.73 -3.66 -6.80
CA ALA A 32 1.80 -4.42 -7.45
C ALA A 32 1.59 -4.52 -8.98
N ALA A 33 2.66 -4.76 -9.73
CA ALA A 33 2.56 -5.08 -11.16
C ALA A 33 1.98 -6.49 -11.35
N LEU A 34 0.87 -6.60 -12.10
CA LEU A 34 0.19 -7.85 -12.42
C LEU A 34 0.03 -7.92 -13.94
N SER A 35 0.75 -8.85 -14.58
CA SER A 35 0.71 -9.03 -16.03
C SER A 35 -0.70 -9.39 -16.51
N GLY A 36 -1.21 -8.66 -17.50
CA GLY A 36 -2.57 -8.80 -18.03
C GLY A 36 -3.67 -8.19 -17.17
N TYR A 37 -3.34 -7.53 -16.04
CA TYR A 37 -4.33 -6.94 -15.12
C TYR A 37 -4.04 -5.49 -14.74
N SER A 38 -2.77 -5.10 -14.57
CA SER A 38 -2.35 -3.75 -14.13
C SER A 38 -2.50 -2.69 -15.23
N ASP A 39 -3.64 -2.64 -15.89
CA ASP A 39 -3.98 -1.67 -16.92
C ASP A 39 -4.30 -0.28 -16.32
N LEU A 40 -4.59 0.70 -17.19
CA LEU A 40 -4.87 2.06 -16.75
C LEU A 40 -6.12 2.13 -15.83
N PRO A 41 -7.30 1.57 -16.22
CA PRO A 41 -8.46 1.48 -15.36
C PRO A 41 -8.17 0.94 -13.95
N MET A 42 -7.48 -0.19 -13.82
CA MET A 42 -7.14 -0.76 -12.52
C MET A 42 -6.30 0.21 -11.69
N ARG A 43 -5.24 0.79 -12.28
CA ARG A 43 -4.35 1.72 -11.56
C ARG A 43 -5.08 2.97 -11.13
N VAL A 44 -5.95 3.53 -11.96
CA VAL A 44 -6.77 4.70 -11.62
C VAL A 44 -7.66 4.40 -10.41
N MET A 45 -8.32 3.23 -10.40
CA MET A 45 -9.15 2.82 -9.27
C MET A 45 -8.31 2.62 -8.01
N ALA A 46 -7.17 1.93 -8.12
CA ALA A 46 -6.26 1.75 -6.99
C ALA A 46 -5.80 3.09 -6.37
N ARG A 47 -5.45 4.09 -7.20
CA ARG A 47 -5.13 5.44 -6.73
C ARG A 47 -6.29 6.09 -5.97
N ARG A 48 -7.50 6.02 -6.52
CA ARG A 48 -8.71 6.59 -5.91
C ARG A 48 -9.05 5.94 -4.56
N PHE A 49 -8.71 4.67 -4.37
CA PHE A 49 -8.93 3.94 -3.12
C PHE A 49 -7.72 3.93 -2.16
N GLY A 50 -6.71 4.76 -2.39
CA GLY A 50 -5.65 5.00 -1.39
C GLY A 50 -4.33 4.25 -1.64
N ALA A 51 -4.16 3.60 -2.80
CA ALA A 51 -2.85 3.15 -3.23
C ALA A 51 -2.01 4.36 -3.67
N SER A 52 -1.12 4.85 -2.81
CA SER A 52 -0.28 6.03 -3.11
C SER A 52 0.85 5.73 -4.11
N TYR A 53 0.99 4.47 -4.53
CA TYR A 53 1.86 4.04 -5.61
C TYR A 53 1.23 2.86 -6.36
N THR A 54 1.36 2.82 -7.68
CA THR A 54 0.77 1.79 -8.58
C THR A 54 1.74 1.49 -9.70
N LEU A 55 1.87 0.24 -10.10
CA LEU A 55 2.77 -0.20 -11.16
C LEU A 55 1.98 -0.71 -12.38
N CYS A 56 2.41 -0.32 -13.58
CA CYS A 56 1.97 -0.96 -14.81
C CYS A 56 2.56 -2.37 -14.92
N GLU A 57 1.92 -3.22 -15.71
CA GLU A 57 2.55 -4.45 -16.21
C GLU A 57 3.83 -4.15 -17.01
N VAL A 58 4.65 -5.18 -17.23
CA VAL A 58 5.89 -5.07 -18.02
C VAL A 58 5.54 -4.62 -19.44
N MET A 59 6.21 -3.56 -19.91
CA MET A 59 6.15 -3.11 -21.29
C MET A 59 7.41 -3.64 -21.99
N LEU A 60 7.25 -4.35 -23.11
CA LEU A 60 8.34 -4.82 -23.97
C LEU A 60 8.69 -3.78 -25.02
#